data_AF-A0A8J3ZMP7-F1
#
_entry.id   AF-A0A8J3ZMP7-F1
#
_cell.length_a   1.000
_cell.length_b   1.000
_cell.length_c   1.000
_cell.angle_alpha   90.00
_cell.angle_beta   90.00
_cell.angle_gamma   90.00
#
_symmetry.space_group_name_H-M   'P 1'
#
loop_
_entity.id
_entity.type
_entity.pdbx_description
1 polymer ?
#
loop_
_entity_poly.entity_id
_entity_poly.type
_entity_poly.pdbx_seq_one_letter_code
_entity_poly.pdbx_strand_id
1 'polypeptide(L)'
;MSANPNDSTTPVRRVLGSDDLDHIFCAIRAATGTGHLLNTVLAALYVALTGKPGDGDAGMTASGVHPDRYAIPTSQWQAITTAITNRAQAWGTAAEVALELAMNLMPTQYADPAVPAPNFALPDYRPNEYRLTLTRDAVDVISACELHLERLRAFYGPASDIYQTAMHSWHRNLTSLLTMNTGGHTTVSRDGDLSLFIRAANGLVFALIFHGATRRCTGKGCAALIDDDGATRPAGTGAAVRVHKHIPTYPVGAPRPGTWTFHS
;
A
#
# COMPACT_ATOMS: atom_id res chain seq x y z
N MET A 1 -8.96 -40.81 16.45
CA MET A 1 -8.81 -41.62 15.23
C MET A 1 -10.11 -41.44 14.45
N SER A 2 -10.17 -40.85 13.26
CA SER A 2 -9.14 -40.56 12.27
C SER A 2 -9.44 -39.22 11.60
N ALA A 3 -8.38 -38.47 11.32
CA ALA A 3 -8.41 -37.40 10.33
C ALA A 3 -8.84 -37.99 8.98
N ASN A 4 -9.75 -37.33 8.26
CA ASN A 4 -9.99 -37.63 6.85
C ASN A 4 -8.94 -36.82 6.04
N PRO A 5 -7.99 -37.49 5.37
CA PRO A 5 -6.93 -36.83 4.62
C PRO A 5 -7.47 -36.41 3.26
N ASN A 6 -7.12 -35.19 2.83
CA ASN A 6 -7.09 -34.76 1.43
C ASN A 6 -8.29 -35.18 0.56
N ASP A 7 -9.33 -34.34 0.52
CA ASP A 7 -10.09 -34.18 -0.73
C ASP A 7 -9.22 -33.34 -1.69
N SER A 8 -8.09 -33.91 -2.13
CA SER A 8 -7.24 -33.34 -3.16
C SER A 8 -7.93 -33.56 -4.50
N THR A 9 -9.00 -32.79 -4.74
CA THR A 9 -9.61 -32.69 -6.06
C THR A 9 -8.56 -32.11 -7.00
N THR A 10 -8.08 -32.94 -7.94
CA THR A 10 -7.13 -32.47 -8.96
C THR A 10 -7.81 -31.35 -9.74
N PRO A 11 -7.16 -30.17 -9.89
CA PRO A 11 -7.78 -29.07 -10.60
C PRO A 11 -8.08 -29.45 -12.04
N VAL A 12 -9.21 -28.97 -12.55
CA VAL A 12 -9.61 -29.12 -13.95
C VAL A 12 -8.63 -28.34 -14.81
N ARG A 13 -7.76 -29.06 -15.52
CA ARG A 13 -6.78 -28.48 -16.44
C ARG A 13 -7.44 -28.14 -17.77
N ARG A 14 -7.29 -26.88 -18.20
CA ARG A 14 -7.85 -26.41 -19.46
C ARG A 14 -6.90 -25.43 -20.14
N VAL A 15 -6.62 -25.67 -21.42
CA VAL A 15 -6.00 -24.69 -22.32
C VAL A 15 -7.08 -23.74 -22.82
N LEU A 16 -6.85 -22.44 -22.73
CA LEU A 16 -7.76 -21.43 -23.27
C LEU A 16 -7.57 -21.30 -24.78
N GLY A 17 -8.66 -21.30 -25.54
CA GLY A 17 -8.63 -21.10 -27.00
C GLY A 17 -8.35 -19.64 -27.38
N SER A 18 -8.13 -19.39 -28.67
CA SER A 18 -7.92 -18.03 -29.19
C SER A 18 -9.11 -17.11 -28.90
N ASP A 19 -10.34 -17.59 -29.10
CA ASP A 19 -11.57 -16.82 -28.83
C ASP A 19 -11.73 -16.50 -27.32
N ASP A 20 -11.38 -17.46 -26.44
CA ASP A 20 -11.39 -17.27 -24.99
C ASP A 20 -10.42 -16.14 -24.59
N LEU A 21 -9.20 -16.21 -25.13
CA LEU A 21 -8.17 -15.22 -24.88
C LEU A 21 -8.59 -13.85 -25.41
N ASP A 22 -9.07 -13.76 -26.66
CA ASP A 22 -9.50 -12.50 -27.26
C ASP A 22 -10.63 -11.85 -26.46
N HIS A 23 -11.58 -12.64 -25.94
CA HIS A 23 -12.64 -12.14 -25.08
C HIS A 23 -12.08 -11.57 -23.76
N ILE A 24 -11.17 -12.30 -23.10
CA ILE A 24 -10.49 -11.84 -21.88
C ILE A 24 -9.71 -10.53 -22.13
N PHE A 25 -8.91 -10.46 -23.20
CA PHE A 25 -8.15 -9.24 -23.51
C PHE A 25 -9.05 -8.08 -23.93
N CYS A 26 -10.18 -8.34 -24.59
CA CYS A 26 -11.19 -7.31 -24.85
C CYS A 26 -11.74 -6.73 -23.54
N ALA A 27 -12.08 -7.58 -22.56
CA ALA A 27 -12.53 -7.14 -21.24
C ALA A 27 -11.45 -6.29 -20.52
N ILE A 28 -10.18 -6.73 -20.56
CA ILE A 28 -9.04 -5.95 -20.02
C ILE A 28 -9.00 -4.56 -20.65
N ARG A 29 -9.04 -4.46 -21.98
CA ARG A 29 -8.95 -3.17 -22.69
C ARG A 29 -10.13 -2.26 -22.38
N ALA A 30 -11.34 -2.81 -22.32
CA ALA A 30 -12.58 -2.08 -22.09
C ALA A 30 -12.76 -1.60 -20.64
N ALA A 31 -11.99 -2.13 -19.69
CA ALA A 31 -12.08 -1.73 -18.30
C ALA A 31 -11.83 -0.22 -18.10
N THR A 32 -12.61 0.39 -17.21
CA THR A 32 -12.64 1.85 -16.95
C THR A 32 -12.08 2.22 -15.57
N GLY A 33 -11.81 1.24 -14.72
CA GLY A 33 -11.22 1.39 -13.39
C GLY A 33 -10.76 0.04 -12.83
N THR A 34 -10.00 0.06 -11.74
CA THR A 34 -9.44 -1.15 -11.10
C THR A 34 -10.50 -2.18 -10.71
N GLY A 35 -11.58 -1.77 -10.02
CA GLY A 35 -12.64 -2.68 -9.63
C GLY A 35 -13.38 -3.27 -10.83
N HIS A 36 -13.64 -2.45 -11.86
CA HIS A 36 -14.25 -2.91 -13.11
C HIS A 36 -13.33 -3.88 -13.87
N LEU A 37 -12.01 -3.64 -13.87
CA LEU A 37 -11.01 -4.52 -14.46
C LEU A 37 -11.06 -5.92 -13.84
N LEU A 38 -10.94 -6.02 -12.51
CA LEU A 38 -10.94 -7.32 -11.84
C LEU A 38 -12.26 -8.06 -12.09
N ASN A 39 -13.40 -7.39 -11.89
CA ASN A 39 -14.70 -8.04 -12.06
C ASN A 39 -14.92 -8.56 -13.49
N THR A 40 -14.65 -7.75 -14.51
CA THR A 40 -14.90 -8.14 -15.91
C THR A 40 -13.93 -9.20 -16.40
N VAL A 41 -12.66 -9.10 -16.01
CA VAL A 41 -11.64 -10.06 -16.46
C VAL A 41 -11.82 -11.41 -15.79
N LEU A 42 -12.16 -11.44 -14.50
CA LEU A 42 -12.46 -12.70 -13.83
C LEU A 42 -13.73 -13.33 -14.38
N ALA A 43 -14.78 -12.54 -14.61
CA ALA A 43 -15.98 -13.06 -15.25
C ALA A 43 -15.65 -13.69 -16.61
N ALA A 44 -14.92 -12.98 -17.49
CA ALA A 44 -14.50 -13.50 -18.79
C ALA A 44 -13.64 -14.79 -18.65
N LEU A 45 -12.67 -14.80 -17.73
CA LEU A 45 -11.80 -15.94 -17.49
C LEU A 45 -12.56 -17.17 -17.01
N TYR A 46 -13.47 -17.02 -16.05
CA TYR A 46 -14.19 -18.17 -15.51
C TYR A 46 -15.35 -18.60 -16.40
N VAL A 47 -15.93 -17.72 -17.21
CA VAL A 47 -16.80 -18.12 -18.33
C VAL A 47 -16.01 -18.99 -19.31
N ALA A 48 -14.81 -18.54 -19.69
CA ALA A 48 -13.93 -19.34 -20.54
C ALA A 48 -13.61 -20.69 -19.89
N LEU A 49 -13.32 -20.76 -18.59
CA LEU A 49 -13.00 -22.02 -17.92
C LEU A 49 -14.20 -22.98 -17.79
N THR A 50 -15.38 -22.46 -17.48
CA THR A 50 -16.58 -23.27 -17.17
C THR A 50 -17.47 -23.55 -18.38
N GLY A 51 -17.34 -22.78 -19.47
CA GLY A 51 -18.21 -22.87 -20.65
C GLY A 51 -19.65 -22.44 -20.39
N LYS A 52 -19.94 -21.83 -19.24
CA LYS A 52 -21.25 -21.26 -18.91
C LYS A 52 -21.09 -19.75 -18.75
N PRO A 53 -21.96 -18.92 -19.34
CA PRO A 53 -22.04 -17.52 -18.94
C PRO A 53 -22.34 -17.52 -17.44
N GLY A 54 -21.52 -16.81 -16.64
CA GLY A 54 -21.86 -16.56 -15.25
C GLY A 54 -23.23 -15.91 -15.24
N ASP A 55 -24.12 -16.34 -14.34
CA ASP A 55 -25.48 -15.78 -14.26
C ASP A 55 -25.37 -14.26 -14.26
N GLY A 56 -25.89 -13.67 -15.34
CA GLY A 56 -25.88 -12.24 -15.56
C GLY A 56 -26.63 -11.56 -14.43
N ASP A 57 -26.08 -10.44 -13.99
CA ASP A 57 -26.49 -9.66 -12.81
C ASP A 57 -26.12 -10.27 -11.46
N ALA A 58 -25.13 -9.64 -10.83
CA ALA A 58 -24.75 -9.77 -9.43
C ALA A 58 -24.27 -11.17 -8.98
N GLY A 59 -22.95 -11.38 -9.02
CA GLY A 59 -22.31 -12.23 -8.01
C GLY A 59 -21.54 -13.45 -8.51
N MET A 60 -20.59 -13.26 -9.42
CA MET A 60 -19.27 -13.85 -9.13
C MET A 60 -18.53 -12.87 -8.23
N THR A 61 -19.00 -12.72 -6.99
CA THR A 61 -18.08 -12.31 -5.94
C THR A 61 -17.02 -13.42 -5.84
N ALA A 62 -15.79 -13.08 -5.47
CA ALA A 62 -14.73 -14.06 -5.17
C ALA A 62 -15.20 -15.19 -4.20
N SER A 63 -16.35 -15.03 -3.56
CA SER A 63 -17.01 -15.98 -2.65
C SER A 63 -17.60 -17.23 -3.31
N GLY A 64 -17.95 -17.19 -4.61
CA GLY A 64 -18.60 -18.31 -5.31
C GLY A 64 -17.68 -19.15 -6.20
N VAL A 65 -16.50 -18.62 -6.50
CA VAL A 65 -15.53 -19.25 -7.39
C VAL A 65 -14.38 -19.78 -6.55
N HIS A 66 -14.02 -21.04 -6.78
CA HIS A 66 -12.90 -21.70 -6.13
C HIS A 66 -11.75 -21.79 -7.14
N PRO A 67 -10.79 -20.83 -7.15
CA PRO A 67 -9.73 -20.77 -8.15
C PRO A 67 -8.85 -22.02 -8.18
N ASP A 68 -8.70 -22.65 -7.02
CA ASP A 68 -8.00 -23.90 -6.77
C ASP A 68 -8.60 -25.11 -7.52
N ARG A 69 -9.86 -25.02 -7.99
CA ARG A 69 -10.50 -26.08 -8.78
C ARG A 69 -10.16 -26.06 -10.26
N TYR A 70 -9.51 -25.00 -10.76
CA TYR A 70 -9.17 -24.84 -12.17
C TYR A 70 -7.68 -24.62 -12.34
N ALA A 71 -7.14 -25.08 -13.47
CA ALA A 71 -5.77 -24.84 -13.85
C ALA A 71 -5.63 -24.49 -15.32
N ILE A 72 -4.78 -23.51 -15.64
CA ILE A 72 -4.40 -23.13 -17.00
C ILE A 72 -2.88 -23.26 -17.22
N PRO A 73 -2.40 -23.36 -18.48
CA PRO A 73 -0.98 -23.31 -18.76
C PRO A 73 -0.31 -22.07 -18.17
N THR A 74 0.87 -22.24 -17.54
CA THR A 74 1.65 -21.14 -16.97
C THR A 74 1.88 -19.99 -17.96
N SER A 75 2.09 -20.30 -19.24
CA SER A 75 2.31 -19.31 -20.29
C SER A 75 1.08 -18.41 -20.52
N GLN A 76 -0.13 -18.97 -20.51
CA GLN A 76 -1.39 -18.23 -20.62
C GLN A 76 -1.70 -17.44 -19.34
N TRP A 77 -1.45 -18.05 -18.18
CA TRP A 77 -1.58 -17.39 -16.88
C TRP A 77 -0.74 -16.11 -16.81
N GLN A 78 0.55 -16.22 -17.19
CA GLN A 78 1.48 -15.10 -17.18
C GLN A 78 1.07 -14.00 -18.15
N ALA A 79 0.63 -14.36 -19.36
CA ALA A 79 0.18 -13.38 -20.35
C ALA A 79 -1.06 -12.59 -19.87
N ILE A 80 -2.03 -13.28 -19.25
CA ILE A 80 -3.24 -12.65 -18.69
C ILE A 80 -2.86 -11.73 -17.53
N THR A 81 -2.09 -12.22 -16.54
CA THR A 81 -1.64 -11.41 -15.40
C THR A 81 -0.85 -10.18 -15.86
N THR A 82 0.02 -10.33 -16.87
CA THR A 82 0.79 -9.22 -17.45
C THR A 82 -0.12 -8.17 -18.09
N ALA A 83 -1.13 -8.59 -18.84
CA ALA A 83 -2.05 -7.64 -19.47
C ALA A 83 -2.95 -6.93 -18.46
N ILE A 84 -3.44 -7.64 -17.44
CA ILE A 84 -4.23 -7.03 -16.35
C ILE A 84 -3.38 -5.99 -15.62
N THR A 85 -2.17 -6.36 -15.19
CA THR A 85 -1.28 -5.45 -14.46
C THR A 85 -0.81 -4.28 -15.33
N ASN A 86 -0.56 -4.49 -16.63
CA ASN A 86 -0.29 -3.39 -17.56
C ASN A 86 -1.50 -2.44 -17.64
N ARG A 87 -2.71 -2.94 -17.87
CA ARG A 87 -3.90 -2.08 -17.90
C ARG A 87 -4.09 -1.29 -16.60
N ALA A 88 -3.84 -1.93 -15.47
CA ALA A 88 -3.91 -1.32 -14.13
C ALA A 88 -2.92 -0.16 -13.91
N GLN A 89 -1.87 -0.03 -14.74
CA GLN A 89 -0.97 1.13 -14.71
C GLN A 89 -1.70 2.45 -14.98
N ALA A 90 -2.77 2.45 -15.79
CA ALA A 90 -3.58 3.66 -16.03
C ALA A 90 -4.17 4.27 -14.77
N TRP A 91 -4.38 3.44 -13.73
CA TRP A 91 -4.91 3.86 -12.44
C TRP A 91 -3.86 3.80 -11.33
N GLY A 92 -2.62 3.43 -11.66
CA GLY A 92 -1.54 3.23 -10.69
C GLY A 92 -1.87 2.18 -9.62
N THR A 93 -2.56 1.10 -10.00
CA THR A 93 -2.95 -0.04 -9.13
C THR A 93 -2.27 -1.35 -9.49
N ALA A 94 -1.29 -1.33 -10.40
CA ALA A 94 -0.69 -2.55 -10.93
C ALA A 94 -0.11 -3.47 -9.84
N ALA A 95 0.53 -2.92 -8.81
CA ALA A 95 1.12 -3.72 -7.72
C ALA A 95 0.05 -4.37 -6.83
N GLU A 96 -1.01 -3.63 -6.49
CA GLU A 96 -2.14 -4.14 -5.69
C GLU A 96 -2.89 -5.23 -6.45
N VAL A 97 -3.21 -4.96 -7.72
CA VAL A 97 -3.84 -5.93 -8.61
C VAL A 97 -2.98 -7.18 -8.76
N ALA A 98 -1.67 -7.06 -8.90
CA ALA A 98 -0.78 -8.22 -8.98
C ALA A 98 -0.85 -9.10 -7.72
N LEU A 99 -0.90 -8.47 -6.53
CA LEU A 99 -1.02 -9.20 -5.26
C LEU A 99 -2.37 -9.92 -5.16
N GLU A 100 -3.45 -9.21 -5.45
CA GLU A 100 -4.81 -9.76 -5.35
C GLU A 100 -5.03 -10.91 -6.36
N LEU A 101 -4.53 -10.76 -7.60
CA LEU A 101 -4.55 -11.82 -8.61
C LEU A 101 -3.79 -13.06 -8.13
N ALA A 102 -2.60 -12.88 -7.57
CA ALA A 102 -1.73 -13.97 -7.15
C ALA A 102 -2.27 -14.72 -5.93
N MET A 103 -2.95 -14.03 -5.00
CA MET A 103 -3.38 -14.63 -3.74
C MET A 103 -4.77 -15.25 -3.81
N ASN A 104 -5.72 -14.61 -4.49
CA ASN A 104 -7.14 -14.89 -4.24
C ASN A 104 -7.98 -15.18 -5.49
N LEU A 105 -7.52 -14.76 -6.68
CA LEU A 105 -8.44 -14.64 -7.82
C LEU A 105 -8.09 -15.53 -9.02
N MET A 106 -6.81 -15.76 -9.29
CA MET A 106 -6.38 -16.49 -10.47
C MET A 106 -6.49 -18.00 -10.28
N PRO A 107 -6.85 -18.77 -11.33
CA PRO A 107 -6.78 -20.22 -11.32
C PRO A 107 -5.33 -20.69 -11.07
N THR A 108 -5.18 -21.93 -10.65
CA THR A 108 -3.86 -22.55 -10.54
C THR A 108 -3.18 -22.67 -11.91
N GLN A 109 -1.89 -22.95 -11.91
CA GLN A 109 -1.11 -23.08 -13.14
C GLN A 109 -0.46 -24.45 -13.27
N TYR A 110 -0.27 -24.92 -14.51
CA TYR A 110 0.51 -26.11 -14.80
C TYR A 110 1.46 -25.88 -15.97
N ALA A 111 2.59 -26.58 -15.97
CA ALA A 111 3.55 -26.53 -17.08
C ALA A 111 3.01 -27.31 -18.28
N ASP A 112 2.95 -26.65 -19.44
CA ASP A 112 2.64 -27.26 -20.72
C ASP A 112 3.54 -26.68 -21.81
N PRO A 113 4.62 -27.39 -22.21
CA PRO A 113 5.57 -26.87 -23.20
C PRO A 113 4.98 -26.82 -24.62
N ALA A 114 3.85 -27.48 -24.88
CA ALA A 114 3.19 -27.45 -26.19
C ALA A 114 2.32 -26.19 -26.38
N VAL A 115 2.01 -25.47 -25.30
CA VAL A 115 1.20 -24.24 -25.35
C VAL A 115 2.12 -23.01 -25.28
N PRO A 116 2.41 -22.36 -26.42
CA PRO A 116 3.23 -21.15 -26.42
C PRO A 116 2.56 -20.01 -25.65
N ALA A 117 3.37 -19.08 -25.17
CA ALA A 117 2.85 -17.85 -24.57
C ALA A 117 2.02 -17.07 -25.60
N PRO A 118 0.80 -16.65 -25.25
CA PRO A 118 0.03 -15.81 -26.13
C PRO A 118 0.77 -14.51 -26.45
N ASN A 119 0.91 -14.19 -27.74
CA ASN A 119 1.63 -13.00 -28.20
C ASN A 119 0.64 -11.87 -28.48
N PHE A 120 0.49 -10.95 -27.53
CA PHE A 120 -0.35 -9.77 -27.67
C PHE A 120 0.48 -8.50 -27.50
N ALA A 121 0.31 -7.55 -28.42
CA ALA A 121 0.87 -6.21 -28.25
C ALA A 121 0.10 -5.51 -27.11
N LEU A 122 0.77 -5.31 -25.97
CA LEU A 122 0.20 -4.58 -24.84
C LEU A 122 0.50 -3.09 -25.00
N PRO A 123 -0.52 -2.22 -25.09
CA PRO A 123 -0.32 -0.78 -25.06
C PRO A 123 0.37 -0.35 -23.76
N ASP A 124 1.09 0.77 -23.81
CA ASP A 124 1.53 1.44 -22.59
C ASP A 124 0.35 2.25 -22.03
N TYR A 125 -0.21 1.78 -20.91
CA TYR A 125 -1.35 2.43 -20.27
C TYR A 125 -0.96 3.45 -19.20
N ARG A 126 0.34 3.66 -18.94
CA ARG A 126 0.79 4.65 -17.96
C ARG A 126 0.28 6.05 -18.36
N PRO A 127 -0.27 6.83 -17.42
CA PRO A 127 -0.68 8.19 -17.73
C PRO A 127 0.54 9.03 -18.09
N ASN A 128 0.40 9.86 -19.13
CA ASN A 128 1.46 10.80 -19.55
C ASN A 128 1.71 11.91 -18.52
N GLU A 129 0.73 12.17 -17.63
CA GLU A 129 0.77 13.19 -16.59
C GLU A 129 0.30 12.56 -15.27
N TYR A 130 1.11 12.71 -14.21
CA TYR A 130 0.70 12.41 -12.84
C TYR A 130 0.34 13.70 -12.14
N ARG A 131 -0.86 13.76 -11.55
CA ARG A 131 -1.34 14.96 -10.86
C ARG A 131 -1.27 14.79 -9.36
N LEU A 132 -0.48 15.66 -8.72
CA LEU A 132 -0.44 15.80 -7.28
C LEU A 132 -1.14 17.10 -6.87
N THR A 133 -2.25 16.98 -6.15
CA THR A 133 -2.98 18.12 -5.58
C THR A 133 -2.57 18.30 -4.14
N LEU A 134 -2.00 19.45 -3.78
CA LEU A 134 -1.77 19.83 -2.39
C LEU A 134 -2.87 20.79 -1.94
N THR A 135 -3.54 20.49 -0.83
CA THR A 135 -4.42 21.48 -0.20
C THR A 135 -3.60 22.61 0.40
N ARG A 136 -4.23 23.77 0.61
CA ARG A 136 -3.58 24.89 1.31
C ARG A 136 -3.03 24.45 2.68
N ASP A 137 -3.82 23.72 3.46
CA ASP A 137 -3.41 23.24 4.77
C ASP A 137 -2.23 22.26 4.70
N ALA A 138 -2.09 21.48 3.62
CA ALA A 138 -0.92 20.63 3.42
C ALA A 138 0.35 21.45 3.18
N VAL A 139 0.24 22.57 2.44
CA VAL A 139 1.37 23.51 2.25
C VAL A 139 1.79 24.13 3.59
N ASP A 140 0.83 24.48 4.44
CA ASP A 140 1.11 25.00 5.78
C ASP A 140 1.79 23.95 6.67
N VAL A 141 1.37 22.68 6.60
CA VAL A 141 2.03 21.58 7.32
C VAL A 141 3.44 21.32 6.82
N ILE A 142 3.67 21.30 5.49
CA ILE A 142 5.01 21.17 4.92
C ILE A 142 5.93 22.28 5.46
N SER A 143 5.43 23.51 5.49
CA SER A 143 6.16 24.67 6.04
C SER A 143 6.42 24.49 7.55
N ALA A 144 5.47 23.95 8.30
CA ALA A 144 5.65 23.65 9.73
C ALA A 144 6.71 22.56 9.98
N CYS A 145 6.79 21.54 9.12
CA CYS A 145 7.84 20.52 9.16
C CYS A 145 9.23 21.11 8.93
N GLU A 146 9.40 21.98 7.94
CA GLU A 146 10.68 22.68 7.70
C GLU A 146 11.06 23.56 8.89
N LEU A 147 10.11 24.35 9.42
CA LEU A 147 10.34 25.16 10.61
C LEU A 147 10.71 24.32 11.83
N HIS A 148 10.13 23.12 11.97
CA HIS A 148 10.50 22.19 13.02
C HIS A 148 11.94 21.68 12.86
N LEU A 149 12.36 21.34 11.63
CA LEU A 149 13.75 20.97 11.32
C LEU A 149 14.73 22.11 11.61
N GLU A 150 14.38 23.35 11.28
CA GLU A 150 15.18 24.53 11.62
C GLU A 150 15.34 24.70 13.14
N ARG A 151 14.27 24.50 13.91
CA ARG A 151 14.33 24.53 15.38
C ARG A 151 15.23 23.43 15.93
N LEU A 152 15.13 22.20 15.40
CA LEU A 152 16.02 21.09 15.77
C LEU A 152 17.48 21.43 15.45
N ARG A 153 17.76 21.96 14.26
CA ARG A 153 19.09 22.39 13.83
C ARG A 153 19.67 23.46 14.75
N ALA A 154 18.87 24.49 15.09
CA ALA A 154 19.32 25.59 15.94
C ALA A 154 19.62 25.13 17.37
N PHE A 155 18.85 24.18 17.89
CA PHE A 155 18.98 23.72 19.28
C PHE A 155 20.07 22.64 19.45
N TYR A 156 20.03 21.59 18.64
CA TYR A 156 20.97 20.46 18.77
C TYR A 156 22.24 20.64 17.95
N GLY A 157 22.25 21.58 17.00
CA GLY A 157 23.35 21.83 16.09
C GLY A 157 23.21 21.06 14.77
N PRO A 158 23.78 21.59 13.67
CA PRO A 158 23.62 21.04 12.33
C PRO A 158 24.29 19.68 12.12
N ALA A 159 25.28 19.31 12.94
CA ALA A 159 25.96 18.01 12.86
C ALA A 159 25.37 16.96 13.82
N SER A 160 24.32 17.29 14.57
CA SER A 160 23.74 16.34 15.53
C SER A 160 22.96 15.23 14.83
N ASP A 161 23.10 14.01 15.34
CA ASP A 161 22.36 12.85 14.83
C ASP A 161 20.84 13.04 14.93
N ILE A 162 20.38 13.75 15.97
CA ILE A 162 18.96 14.08 16.17
C ILE A 162 18.42 14.88 14.98
N TYR A 163 19.09 15.97 14.60
CA TYR A 163 18.68 16.79 13.48
C TYR A 163 18.86 16.06 12.14
N GLN A 164 20.02 15.43 11.92
CA GLN A 164 20.32 14.74 10.66
C GLN A 164 19.34 13.60 10.37
N THR A 165 18.99 12.81 11.38
CA THR A 165 18.01 11.72 11.23
C THR A 165 16.62 12.27 10.92
N ALA A 166 16.19 13.32 11.62
CA ALA A 166 14.91 13.96 11.38
C ALA A 166 14.83 14.52 9.96
N MET A 167 15.83 15.30 9.53
CA MET A 167 15.94 15.91 8.21
C MET A 167 15.91 14.85 7.10
N HIS A 168 16.75 13.82 7.20
CA HIS A 168 16.78 12.73 6.21
C HIS A 168 15.45 12.00 6.13
N SER A 169 14.80 11.74 7.27
CA SER A 169 13.49 11.09 7.28
C SER A 169 12.42 11.94 6.58
N TRP A 170 12.36 13.25 6.87
CA TRP A 170 11.41 14.16 6.23
C TRP A 170 11.64 14.26 4.72
N HIS A 171 12.84 14.64 4.28
CA HIS A 171 13.14 14.85 2.87
C HIS A 171 12.99 13.59 2.03
N ARG A 172 13.41 12.43 2.56
CA ARG A 172 13.23 11.15 1.88
C ARG A 172 11.74 10.88 1.64
N ASN A 173 10.91 10.98 2.67
CA ASN A 173 9.48 10.68 2.53
C ASN A 173 8.73 11.73 1.68
N LEU A 174 9.10 13.00 1.77
CA LEU A 174 8.53 14.05 0.91
C LEU A 174 8.90 13.82 -0.57
N THR A 175 10.15 13.41 -0.83
CA THR A 175 10.58 13.02 -2.18
C THR A 175 9.84 11.77 -2.65
N SER A 176 9.65 10.78 -1.78
CA SER A 176 8.83 9.60 -2.09
C SER A 176 7.44 10.01 -2.55
N LEU A 177 6.76 10.94 -1.86
CA LEU A 177 5.44 11.47 -2.28
C LEU A 177 5.44 12.02 -3.71
N LEU A 178 6.49 12.75 -4.12
CA LEU A 178 6.61 13.31 -5.47
C LEU A 178 6.94 12.25 -6.53
N THR A 179 7.52 11.14 -6.12
CA THR A 179 7.91 10.02 -6.99
C THR A 179 6.95 8.83 -6.94
N MET A 180 5.86 8.94 -6.17
CA MET A 180 4.84 7.89 -6.06
C MET A 180 4.23 7.64 -7.42
N ASN A 181 4.40 6.41 -7.92
CA ASN A 181 3.83 5.95 -9.18
C ASN A 181 2.48 5.22 -8.96
N THR A 182 1.74 5.61 -7.92
CA THR A 182 0.48 4.99 -7.52
C THR A 182 -0.64 6.02 -7.53
N GLY A 183 -1.78 5.69 -8.12
CA GLY A 183 -2.87 6.62 -8.38
C GLY A 183 -2.49 7.68 -9.41
N GLY A 184 -3.04 7.62 -10.63
CA GLY A 184 -2.82 8.65 -11.66
C GLY A 184 -3.16 10.08 -11.20
N HIS A 185 -3.94 10.21 -10.11
CA HIS A 185 -4.17 11.44 -9.38
C HIS A 185 -4.06 11.18 -7.88
N THR A 186 -3.36 12.04 -7.14
CA THR A 186 -3.18 11.94 -5.69
C THR A 186 -3.43 13.30 -5.04
N THR A 187 -4.15 13.30 -3.92
CA THR A 187 -4.43 14.48 -3.11
C THR A 187 -3.73 14.38 -1.77
N VAL A 188 -3.01 15.42 -1.38
CA VAL A 188 -2.31 15.55 -0.09
C VAL A 188 -3.02 16.63 0.73
N SER A 189 -3.42 16.27 1.95
CA SER A 189 -4.09 17.15 2.91
C SER A 189 -3.42 17.08 4.29
N ARG A 190 -3.86 17.94 5.21
CA ARG A 190 -3.44 17.90 6.60
C ARG A 190 -3.98 16.67 7.32
N ASP A 191 -3.12 16.02 8.09
CA ASP A 191 -3.48 14.98 9.08
C ASP A 191 -3.27 15.49 10.51
N GLY A 192 -2.19 16.24 10.73
CA GLY A 192 -1.85 16.86 12.00
C GLY A 192 -0.85 17.99 11.82
N ASP A 193 -0.31 18.53 12.91
CA ASP A 193 0.56 19.72 12.85
C ASP A 193 1.89 19.48 12.12
N LEU A 194 2.34 18.22 12.09
CA LEU A 194 3.56 17.77 11.40
C LEU A 194 3.31 16.50 10.58
N SER A 195 2.04 16.25 10.21
CA SER A 195 1.63 15.03 9.53
C SER A 195 0.74 15.33 8.33
N LEU A 196 0.97 14.60 7.23
CA LEU A 196 0.20 14.70 6.00
C LEU A 196 -0.63 13.44 5.77
N PHE A 197 -1.83 13.63 5.23
CA PHE A 197 -2.72 12.57 4.76
C PHE A 197 -2.72 12.57 3.24
N ILE A 198 -2.68 11.39 2.63
CA ILE A 198 -2.54 11.23 1.18
C ILE A 198 -3.62 10.27 0.70
N ARG A 199 -4.39 10.71 -0.31
CA ARG A 199 -5.43 9.91 -0.94
C ARG A 199 -5.17 9.82 -2.44
N ALA A 200 -4.87 8.62 -2.89
CA ALA A 200 -4.77 8.32 -4.31
C ALA A 200 -6.16 8.04 -4.91
N ALA A 201 -6.35 8.39 -6.18
CA ALA A 201 -7.62 8.25 -6.88
C ALA A 201 -8.05 6.79 -7.05
N ASN A 202 -7.12 5.85 -6.92
CA ASN A 202 -7.40 4.44 -6.89
C ASN A 202 -8.03 3.94 -5.57
N GLY A 203 -8.18 4.82 -4.57
CA GLY A 203 -8.74 4.48 -3.27
C GLY A 203 -7.69 4.18 -2.20
N LEU A 204 -6.41 4.05 -2.56
CA LEU A 204 -5.34 3.89 -1.59
C LEU A 204 -5.19 5.16 -0.76
N VAL A 205 -4.96 4.95 0.52
CA VAL A 205 -4.76 6.00 1.50
C VAL A 205 -3.41 5.76 2.15
N PHE A 206 -2.67 6.84 2.36
CA PHE A 206 -1.37 6.82 3.01
C PHE A 206 -1.28 7.98 3.99
N ALA A 207 -0.32 7.90 4.90
CA ALA A 207 -0.02 8.99 5.81
C ALA A 207 1.50 9.16 5.97
N LEU A 208 1.95 10.41 5.99
CA LEU A 208 3.31 10.76 6.40
C LEU A 208 3.24 11.35 7.81
N ILE A 209 3.57 10.54 8.81
CA ILE A 209 3.32 10.86 10.23
C ILE A 209 4.63 11.17 10.95
N PHE A 210 4.66 12.28 11.70
CA PHE A 210 5.74 12.58 12.63
C PHE A 210 5.64 11.77 13.92
N HIS A 211 6.64 10.94 14.17
CA HIS A 211 6.82 10.19 15.41
C HIS A 211 7.79 10.92 16.32
N GLY A 212 7.25 11.85 17.11
CA GLY A 212 8.03 12.54 18.13
C GLY A 212 8.42 11.60 19.27
N ALA A 213 9.67 11.65 19.71
CA ALA A 213 10.13 10.95 20.90
C ALA A 213 9.35 11.43 22.13
N THR A 214 8.90 10.49 22.97
CA THR A 214 8.31 10.84 24.28
C THR A 214 9.44 11.20 25.23
N ARG A 215 9.32 12.33 25.93
CA ARG A 215 10.26 12.70 26.99
C ARG A 215 10.06 11.78 28.20
N ARG A 216 11.16 11.13 28.62
CA ARG A 216 11.18 10.18 29.73
C ARG A 216 12.12 10.67 30.81
N CYS A 217 11.91 10.22 32.04
CA CYS A 217 12.87 10.41 33.11
C CYS A 217 14.11 9.52 32.89
N THR A 218 15.30 10.08 32.99
CA THR A 218 16.59 9.34 32.88
C THR A 218 17.04 8.72 34.21
N GLY A 219 16.32 8.99 35.30
CA GLY A 219 16.59 8.39 36.61
C GLY A 219 16.46 6.86 36.58
N LYS A 220 17.46 6.15 37.11
CA LYS A 220 17.53 4.69 37.09
C LYS A 220 16.28 4.07 37.73
N GLY A 221 15.58 3.22 36.96
CA GLY A 221 14.38 2.51 37.42
C GLY A 221 13.15 3.39 37.63
N CYS A 222 13.11 4.57 37.00
CA CYS A 222 11.96 5.47 37.00
C CYS A 222 11.29 5.44 35.63
N ALA A 223 10.00 5.10 35.59
CA ALA A 223 9.21 4.99 34.37
C ALA A 223 8.30 6.21 34.14
N ALA A 224 8.70 7.39 34.63
CA ALA A 224 7.95 8.63 34.43
C ALA A 224 8.11 9.14 32.99
N LEU A 225 6.99 9.51 32.37
CA LEU A 225 6.94 10.38 31.21
C LEU A 225 6.83 11.83 31.69
N ILE A 226 7.36 12.76 30.90
CA ILE A 226 7.40 14.18 31.24
C ILE A 226 6.74 14.94 30.09
N ASP A 227 5.61 15.58 30.35
CA ASP A 227 4.86 16.32 29.34
C ASP A 227 5.54 17.67 29.03
N ASP A 228 5.02 18.42 28.07
CA ASP A 228 5.66 19.64 27.57
C ASP A 228 5.58 20.82 28.55
N ASP A 229 4.70 20.76 29.55
CA ASP A 229 4.64 21.67 30.69
C ASP A 229 5.55 21.23 31.86
N GLY A 230 6.24 20.10 31.72
CA GLY A 230 7.08 19.50 32.75
C GLY A 230 6.32 18.63 33.76
N ALA A 231 5.00 18.47 33.63
CA ALA A 231 4.23 17.55 34.46
C ALA A 231 4.70 16.12 34.24
N THR A 232 4.68 15.31 35.31
CA THR A 232 5.14 13.92 35.25
C THR A 232 3.98 12.97 35.42
N ARG A 233 3.95 11.92 34.59
CA ARG A 233 2.95 10.86 34.67
C ARG A 233 3.56 9.48 34.48
N PRO A 234 2.93 8.40 34.97
CA PRO A 234 3.40 7.05 34.72
C PRO A 234 3.36 6.73 33.22
N ALA A 235 4.33 5.97 32.71
CA ALA A 235 4.33 5.50 31.31
C ALA A 235 3.20 4.51 30.99
N GLY A 236 2.52 3.98 32.00
CA GLY A 236 1.38 3.10 31.89
C GLY A 236 0.93 2.63 33.27
N THR A 237 -0.12 1.83 33.32
CA THR A 237 -0.62 1.22 34.55
C THR A 237 0.47 0.36 35.20
N GLY A 238 0.72 0.55 36.49
CA GLY A 238 1.75 -0.18 37.25
C GLY A 238 3.20 0.29 37.00
N ALA A 239 3.42 1.32 36.19
CA ALA A 239 4.76 1.86 35.95
C ALA A 239 5.32 2.54 37.21
N ALA A 240 6.52 2.12 37.64
CA ALA A 240 7.16 2.66 38.84
C ALA A 240 7.65 4.10 38.62
N VAL A 241 6.92 5.08 39.17
CA VAL A 241 7.33 6.49 39.24
C VAL A 241 7.99 6.72 40.59
N ARG A 242 9.29 7.02 40.58
CA ARG A 242 10.07 7.22 41.80
C ARG A 242 10.00 8.69 42.25
N VAL A 243 9.97 8.91 43.56
CA VAL A 243 9.99 10.25 44.16
C VAL A 243 11.43 10.80 44.13
N HIS A 244 11.76 11.58 43.10
CA HIS A 244 13.02 12.31 42.99
C HIS A 244 12.88 13.48 42.01
N LYS A 245 13.91 14.32 41.91
CA LYS A 245 13.98 15.33 40.84
C LYS A 245 14.10 14.62 39.48
N HIS A 246 13.08 14.72 38.65
CA HIS A 246 13.08 14.10 37.32
C HIS A 246 14.01 14.87 36.38
N ILE A 247 14.83 14.13 35.64
CA ILE A 247 15.73 14.67 34.61
C ILE A 247 15.22 14.13 33.28
N PRO A 248 14.80 14.99 32.33
CA PRO A 248 14.22 14.53 31.09
C PRO A 248 15.28 14.06 30.09
N THR A 249 14.91 13.13 29.20
CA THR A 249 15.74 12.69 28.06
C THR A 249 16.12 13.82 27.11
N TYR A 250 15.33 14.90 27.07
CA TYR A 250 15.67 16.17 26.43
C TYR A 250 14.93 17.31 27.14
N PRO A 251 15.45 18.55 27.17
CA PRO A 251 14.90 19.62 28.02
C PRO A 251 13.43 19.94 27.74
N VAL A 252 12.72 20.42 28.77
CA VAL A 252 11.38 21.00 28.61
C VAL A 252 11.51 22.30 27.81
N GLY A 253 10.61 22.52 26.85
CA GLY A 253 10.68 23.65 25.91
C GLY A 253 11.66 23.49 24.75
N ALA A 254 12.52 22.46 24.75
CA ALA A 254 13.35 22.14 23.59
C ALA A 254 12.48 21.54 22.45
N PRO A 255 12.83 21.76 21.17
CA PRO A 255 12.14 21.12 20.06
C PRO A 255 12.20 19.60 20.19
N ARG A 256 11.04 18.96 20.04
CA ARG A 256 10.85 17.53 20.23
C ARG A 256 11.61 16.74 19.16
N PRO A 257 12.59 15.89 19.53
CA PRO A 257 13.21 14.96 18.59
C PRO A 257 12.18 14.00 17.98
N GLY A 258 12.39 13.54 16.75
CA GLY A 258 11.49 12.59 16.12
C GLY A 258 11.85 12.35 14.66
N THR A 259 11.07 11.49 14.00
CA THR A 259 11.24 11.18 12.58
C THR A 259 9.89 11.05 11.89
N TRP A 260 9.87 11.25 10.58
CA TRP A 260 8.68 11.01 9.78
C TRP A 260 8.71 9.61 9.18
N THR A 261 7.57 8.93 9.21
CA THR A 261 7.38 7.60 8.64
C THR A 261 6.17 7.58 7.72
N PHE A 262 6.32 6.91 6.59
CA PHE A 262 5.24 6.66 5.65
C PHE A 262 4.45 5.42 6.07
N HIS A 263 3.13 5.52 6.09
CA HIS A 263 2.19 4.44 6.41
C HIS A 263 1.22 4.24 5.26
N SER A 264 0.83 2.99 5.03
CA SER A 264 -0.20 2.54 4.08
C SER A 264 -1.35 1.88 4.83
#